data_AF-A0AAV1C8T7-F1
#
_entry.id   AF-A0AAV1C8T7-F1
#
_cell.length_a   1.000
_cell.length_b   1.000
_cell.length_c   1.000
_cell.angle_alpha   90.00
_cell.angle_beta   90.00
_cell.angle_gamma   90.00
#
_symmetry.space_group_name_H-M   'P 1'
#
loop_
_entity.id
_entity.type
_entity.pdbx_description
1 polymer ?
#
loop_
_entity_poly.entity_id
_entity_poly.type
_entity_poly.pdbx_seq_one_letter_code
_entity_poly.pdbx_strand_id
1 'polypeptide(L)'
;MESPLTVLPRELTTEVLGRVASSSIADLYNAKLCCKELFGAAEEEYVHKQITLDKIPIIQWSEDRKISDFLNKCRQSRNPEALFRKGVVDYFGGKDVSDAIRCLQEASKSGHSEASYTMAVIWLFEGGESSKQKGLKMLSGMQKSRIQKRRIKNCRERLESIVVNILVDNASILKQQPTCCVMGHQRKKRRFYWGEEIDEDDNIACDACTCDEELTAIRKAIRWTTTAYAAEN
;
A
#
# COMPACT_ATOMS: atom_id res chain seq x y z
N MET A 1 -40.00 23.39 14.11
CA MET A 1 -39.61 23.44 12.69
C MET A 1 -38.52 22.40 12.53
N GLU A 2 -38.89 21.22 12.04
CA GLU A 2 -37.94 20.11 11.87
C GLU A 2 -36.89 20.47 10.84
N SER A 3 -35.63 20.12 11.10
CA SER A 3 -34.52 20.34 10.16
C SER A 3 -34.78 19.54 8.88
N PRO A 4 -34.48 20.05 7.67
CA PRO A 4 -34.74 19.35 6.40
C PRO A 4 -33.99 18.02 6.24
N LEU A 5 -33.09 17.69 7.18
CA LEU A 5 -32.42 16.40 7.28
C LEU A 5 -33.30 15.29 7.88
N THR A 6 -34.48 15.60 8.46
CA THR A 6 -35.43 14.58 8.91
C THR A 6 -36.10 13.81 7.76
N VAL A 7 -35.87 14.23 6.51
CA VAL A 7 -36.51 13.67 5.30
C VAL A 7 -35.67 12.56 4.66
N LEU A 8 -34.36 12.49 4.92
CA LEU A 8 -33.47 11.52 4.29
C LEU A 8 -33.29 10.28 5.17
N PRO A 9 -33.55 9.06 4.65
CA PRO A 9 -33.21 7.82 5.33
C PRO A 9 -31.77 7.81 5.82
N ARG A 10 -31.56 7.18 6.98
CA ARG A 10 -30.24 7.11 7.62
C ARG A 10 -29.21 6.48 6.70
N GLU A 11 -29.60 5.45 5.97
CA GLU A 11 -28.78 4.70 5.03
C GLU A 11 -28.26 5.58 3.89
N LEU A 12 -29.14 6.42 3.33
CA LEU A 12 -28.75 7.36 2.27
C LEU A 12 -27.85 8.47 2.80
N THR A 13 -28.09 8.92 4.02
CA THR A 13 -27.22 9.89 4.71
C THR A 13 -25.82 9.32 4.91
N THR A 14 -25.73 8.08 5.41
CA THR A 14 -24.48 7.33 5.59
C THR A 14 -23.76 7.11 4.26
N GLU A 15 -24.48 6.78 3.18
CA GLU A 15 -23.89 6.61 1.83
C GLU A 15 -23.30 7.92 1.29
N VAL A 16 -24.04 9.04 1.42
CA VAL A 16 -23.53 10.37 1.02
C VAL A 16 -22.29 10.73 1.83
N LEU A 17 -22.32 10.53 3.15
CA LEU A 17 -21.17 10.78 4.02
C LEU A 17 -19.98 9.86 3.69
N GLY A 18 -20.22 8.62 3.29
CA GLY A 18 -19.19 7.71 2.79
C GLY A 18 -18.49 8.27 1.56
N ARG A 19 -19.23 8.83 0.60
CA ARG A 19 -18.63 9.47 -0.59
C ARG A 19 -17.88 10.76 -0.26
N VAL A 20 -18.43 11.56 0.65
CA VAL A 20 -17.74 12.75 1.19
C VAL A 20 -16.44 12.33 1.86
N ALA A 21 -16.48 11.29 2.69
CA ALA A 21 -15.32 10.72 3.38
C ALA A 21 -14.24 10.24 2.41
N SER A 22 -14.60 9.59 1.30
CA SER A 22 -13.65 9.15 0.26
C SER A 22 -13.03 10.31 -0.52
N SER A 23 -13.70 11.46 -0.58
CA SER A 23 -13.25 12.61 -1.36
C SER A 23 -12.46 13.61 -0.52
N SER A 24 -12.86 13.82 0.73
CA SER A 24 -12.32 14.88 1.59
C SER A 24 -12.62 14.63 3.07
N ILE A 25 -11.57 14.30 3.83
CA ILE A 25 -11.65 14.20 5.29
C ILE A 25 -12.06 15.52 5.97
N ALA A 26 -11.69 16.66 5.38
CA ALA A 26 -12.06 17.98 5.90
C ALA A 26 -13.56 18.24 5.75
N ASP A 27 -14.15 17.88 4.61
CA ASP A 27 -15.59 18.05 4.38
C ASP A 27 -16.41 17.08 5.23
N LEU A 28 -15.92 15.86 5.46
CA LEU A 28 -16.51 14.94 6.43
C LEU A 28 -16.51 15.56 7.84
N TYR A 29 -15.39 16.16 8.25
CA TYR A 29 -15.31 16.80 9.56
C TYR A 29 -16.25 18.01 9.67
N ASN A 30 -16.35 18.83 8.62
CA ASN A 30 -17.31 19.93 8.58
C ASN A 30 -18.77 19.42 8.67
N ALA A 31 -19.10 18.34 7.94
CA ALA A 31 -20.43 17.72 8.00
C ALA A 31 -20.79 17.24 9.41
N LYS A 32 -19.82 16.69 10.15
CA LYS A 32 -19.99 16.27 11.56
C LYS A 32 -20.33 17.43 12.49
N LEU A 33 -19.84 18.64 12.20
CA LEU A 33 -20.08 19.84 13.00
C LEU A 33 -21.45 20.47 12.71
N CYS A 34 -22.06 20.17 11.55
CA CYS A 34 -23.33 20.78 11.15
C CYS A 34 -24.51 20.36 12.03
N CYS A 35 -24.67 19.06 12.33
CA CYS A 35 -25.76 18.58 13.19
C CYS A 35 -25.49 17.19 13.80
N LYS A 36 -26.31 16.82 14.80
CA LYS A 36 -26.16 15.56 15.56
C LYS A 36 -26.44 14.32 14.72
N GLU A 37 -27.34 14.42 13.76
CA GLU A 37 -27.73 13.34 12.86
C GLU A 37 -26.58 12.99 11.91
N LEU A 38 -25.97 14.01 11.29
CA LEU A 38 -24.78 13.84 10.44
C LEU A 38 -23.58 13.37 11.26
N PHE A 39 -23.40 13.87 12.48
CA PHE A 39 -22.40 13.34 13.40
C PHE A 39 -22.62 11.85 13.64
N GLY A 40 -23.83 11.44 14.01
CA GLY A 40 -24.16 10.03 14.25
C GLY A 40 -23.91 9.14 13.03
N ALA A 41 -24.34 9.59 11.84
CA ALA A 41 -24.16 8.83 10.59
C ALA A 41 -22.69 8.74 10.17
N ALA A 42 -21.93 9.84 10.32
CA ALA A 42 -20.49 9.87 10.05
C ALA A 42 -19.68 8.98 11.00
N GLU A 43 -20.22 8.69 12.20
CA GLU A 43 -19.57 7.83 13.17
C GLU A 43 -19.70 6.33 12.89
N GLU A 44 -20.47 5.94 11.87
CA GLU A 44 -20.68 4.55 11.49
C GLU A 44 -19.42 3.90 10.88
N GLU A 45 -19.32 2.58 11.05
CA GLU A 45 -18.20 1.79 10.55
C GLU A 45 -18.04 1.92 9.03
N TYR A 46 -19.15 1.94 8.30
CA TYR A 46 -19.14 2.10 6.86
C TYR A 46 -18.44 3.40 6.43
N VAL A 47 -18.74 4.53 7.06
CA VAL A 47 -18.13 5.82 6.70
C VAL A 47 -16.62 5.78 6.97
N HIS A 48 -16.21 5.26 8.13
CA HIS A 48 -14.79 5.11 8.46
C HIS A 48 -14.02 4.22 7.49
N LYS A 49 -14.67 3.16 6.99
CA LYS A 49 -14.12 2.29 5.95
C LYS A 49 -13.84 3.05 4.64
N GLN A 50 -14.62 4.09 4.34
CA GLN A 50 -14.54 4.87 3.11
C GLN A 50 -13.59 6.09 3.21
N ILE A 51 -13.12 6.48 4.40
CA ILE A 51 -12.33 7.70 4.58
C ILE A 51 -11.02 7.65 3.75
N THR A 52 -10.77 8.70 2.96
CA THR A 52 -9.44 8.94 2.38
C THR A 52 -8.43 9.36 3.44
N LEU A 53 -7.23 8.79 3.35
CA LEU A 53 -6.11 9.12 4.23
C LEU A 53 -5.00 9.87 3.48
N ASP A 54 -5.23 10.37 2.27
CA ASP A 54 -4.19 10.96 1.42
C ASP A 54 -3.50 12.18 2.05
N LYS A 55 -4.25 12.95 2.83
CA LYS A 55 -3.75 14.13 3.57
C LYS A 55 -3.21 13.80 4.96
N ILE A 56 -3.31 12.54 5.40
CA ILE A 56 -2.79 12.09 6.68
C ILE A 56 -1.40 11.49 6.42
N PRO A 57 -0.33 11.98 7.05
CA PRO A 57 1.01 11.44 6.85
C PRO A 57 1.11 9.98 7.33
N ILE A 58 2.03 9.23 6.72
CA ILE A 58 2.38 7.89 7.17
C ILE A 58 3.48 8.08 8.21
N ILE A 59 3.14 7.80 9.47
CA ILE A 59 4.06 7.98 10.59
C ILE A 59 4.25 6.61 11.25
N GLN A 60 5.50 6.20 11.42
CA GLN A 60 5.83 4.96 12.13
C GLN A 60 5.40 5.04 13.61
N TRP A 61 5.56 6.22 14.22
CA TRP A 61 5.20 6.54 15.61
C TRP A 61 4.51 7.90 15.65
N SER A 62 3.22 7.96 15.98
CA SER A 62 2.53 9.25 16.18
C SER A 62 2.42 9.55 17.68
N GLU A 63 3.02 10.66 18.12
CA GLU A 63 2.82 11.19 19.48
C GLU A 63 1.45 11.88 19.62
N ASP A 64 0.82 12.26 18.50
CA ASP A 64 -0.54 12.80 18.51
C ASP A 64 -1.55 11.67 18.75
N ARG A 65 -2.09 11.66 19.97
CA ARG A 65 -3.13 10.73 20.41
C ARG A 65 -4.39 10.80 19.54
N LYS A 66 -4.81 11.98 19.08
CA LYS A 66 -6.03 12.12 18.27
C LYS A 66 -5.86 11.47 16.90
N ILE A 67 -4.69 11.66 16.27
CA ILE A 67 -4.36 11.01 15.00
C ILE A 67 -4.29 9.49 15.20
N SER A 68 -3.66 9.03 16.28
CA SER A 68 -3.57 7.61 16.61
C SER A 68 -4.95 6.96 16.81
N ASP A 69 -5.82 7.59 17.62
CA ASP A 69 -7.18 7.11 17.88
C ASP A 69 -8.03 7.10 16.60
N PHE A 70 -7.90 8.13 15.76
CA PHE A 70 -8.56 8.19 14.46
C PHE A 70 -8.12 7.07 13.51
N LEU A 71 -6.81 6.84 13.37
CA LEU A 71 -6.27 5.75 12.55
C LEU A 71 -6.66 4.38 13.12
N ASN A 72 -6.68 4.22 14.44
CA ASN A 72 -7.20 3.02 15.11
C ASN A 72 -8.65 2.75 14.73
N LYS A 73 -9.50 3.77 14.74
CA LYS A 73 -10.90 3.63 14.34
C LYS A 73 -11.04 3.23 12.88
N CYS A 74 -10.30 3.86 11.97
CA CYS A 74 -10.26 3.47 10.56
C CYS A 74 -9.85 1.99 10.37
N ARG A 75 -8.84 1.53 11.13
CA ARG A 75 -8.39 0.13 11.13
C ARG A 75 -9.46 -0.83 11.64
N GLN A 76 -10.12 -0.50 12.75
CA GLN A 76 -11.22 -1.30 13.30
C GLN A 76 -12.38 -1.41 12.30
N SER A 77 -12.65 -0.35 11.55
CA SER A 77 -13.64 -0.33 10.45
C SER A 77 -13.15 -0.94 9.14
N ARG A 78 -11.99 -1.61 9.14
CA ARG A 78 -11.40 -2.29 7.98
C ARG A 78 -11.18 -1.37 6.77
N ASN A 79 -10.81 -0.12 7.02
CA ASN A 79 -10.38 0.81 5.97
C ASN A 79 -9.14 0.22 5.24
N PRO A 80 -9.21 -0.02 3.92
CA PRO A 80 -8.13 -0.69 3.19
C PRO A 80 -6.78 0.04 3.24
N GLU A 81 -6.78 1.36 3.10
CA GLU A 81 -5.55 2.19 3.13
C GLU A 81 -4.96 2.21 4.55
N ALA A 82 -5.79 2.27 5.59
CA ALA A 82 -5.32 2.23 6.99
C ALA A 82 -4.67 0.87 7.34
N LEU A 83 -5.28 -0.23 6.87
CA LEU A 83 -4.74 -1.57 7.03
C LEU A 83 -3.45 -1.76 6.22
N PHE A 84 -3.40 -1.25 4.98
CA PHE A 84 -2.20 -1.26 4.16
C PHE A 84 -1.04 -0.54 4.84
N ARG A 85 -1.25 0.71 5.30
CA ARG A 85 -0.23 1.50 5.99
C ARG A 85 0.31 0.80 7.23
N LYS A 86 -0.57 0.30 8.11
CA LYS A 86 -0.17 -0.47 9.30
C LYS A 86 0.64 -1.70 8.90
N GLY A 87 0.14 -2.46 7.93
CA GLY A 87 0.79 -3.66 7.44
C GLY A 87 2.20 -3.44 6.90
N VAL A 88 2.42 -2.38 6.12
CA VAL A 88 3.78 -2.02 5.64
C VAL A 88 4.66 -1.58 6.81
N VAL A 89 4.19 -0.62 7.62
CA VAL A 89 4.97 -0.05 8.72
C VAL A 89 5.43 -1.13 9.70
N ASP A 90 4.51 -2.01 10.11
CA ASP A 90 4.78 -3.05 11.09
C ASP A 90 5.65 -4.17 10.50
N TYR A 91 5.34 -4.61 9.27
CA TYR A 91 6.12 -5.68 8.63
C TYR A 91 7.57 -5.26 8.43
N PHE A 92 7.83 -4.10 7.80
CA PHE A 92 9.20 -3.66 7.51
C PHE A 92 9.91 -3.16 8.77
N GLY A 93 9.18 -2.55 9.71
CA GLY A 93 9.69 -2.15 11.02
C GLY A 93 9.91 -3.32 11.99
N GLY A 94 9.62 -4.56 11.61
CA GLY A 94 9.88 -5.75 12.42
C GLY A 94 8.96 -5.93 13.63
N LYS A 95 7.81 -5.26 13.66
CA LYS A 95 6.85 -5.28 14.78
C LYS A 95 5.62 -6.10 14.41
N ASP A 96 5.19 -6.98 15.30
CA ASP A 96 3.98 -7.80 15.14
C ASP A 96 3.77 -8.37 13.72
N VAL A 97 4.82 -8.98 13.14
CA VAL A 97 4.89 -9.40 11.72
C VAL A 97 3.66 -10.21 11.28
N SER A 98 3.13 -11.08 12.14
CA SER A 98 1.92 -11.86 11.84
C SER A 98 0.67 -11.00 11.69
N ASP A 99 0.51 -9.97 12.53
CA ASP A 99 -0.59 -9.02 12.43
C ASP A 99 -0.42 -8.10 11.21
N ALA A 100 0.81 -7.72 10.90
CA ALA A 100 1.14 -6.95 9.71
C ALA A 100 0.73 -7.68 8.43
N ILE A 101 1.07 -8.97 8.31
CA ILE A 101 0.66 -9.83 7.19
C ILE A 101 -0.87 -9.94 7.12
N ARG A 102 -1.55 -10.11 8.26
CA ARG A 102 -3.03 -10.16 8.32
C ARG A 102 -3.66 -8.88 7.79
N CYS A 103 -3.15 -7.72 8.20
CA CYS A 103 -3.61 -6.42 7.72
C CYS A 103 -3.44 -6.27 6.21
N LEU A 104 -2.27 -6.63 5.67
CA LEU A 104 -2.01 -6.57 4.23
C LEU A 104 -2.90 -7.52 3.42
N GLN A 105 -3.15 -8.73 3.94
CA GLN A 105 -4.06 -9.69 3.30
C GLN A 105 -5.49 -9.17 3.27
N GLU A 106 -5.97 -8.57 4.36
CA GLU A 106 -7.32 -8.00 4.42
C GLU A 106 -7.49 -6.80 3.48
N ALA A 107 -6.51 -5.88 3.46
CA ALA A 107 -6.47 -4.78 2.49
C ALA A 107 -6.44 -5.32 1.04
N SER A 108 -5.60 -6.31 0.75
CA SER A 108 -5.54 -6.94 -0.58
C SER A 108 -6.87 -7.59 -0.98
N LYS A 109 -7.56 -8.28 -0.07
CA LYS A 109 -8.88 -8.91 -0.34
C LYS A 109 -9.97 -7.88 -0.65
N SER A 110 -9.83 -6.65 -0.16
CA SER A 110 -10.74 -5.54 -0.48
C SER A 110 -10.49 -4.90 -1.85
N GLY A 111 -9.45 -5.34 -2.57
CA GLY A 111 -9.06 -4.79 -3.88
C GLY A 111 -7.96 -3.72 -3.83
N HIS A 112 -7.31 -3.52 -2.69
CA HIS A 112 -6.23 -2.54 -2.53
C HIS A 112 -4.96 -2.98 -3.28
N SER A 113 -4.67 -2.35 -4.42
CA SER A 113 -3.59 -2.75 -5.34
C SER A 113 -2.20 -2.76 -4.72
N GLU A 114 -1.91 -1.78 -3.89
CA GLU A 114 -0.62 -1.59 -3.23
C GLU A 114 -0.41 -2.65 -2.15
N ALA A 115 -1.49 -3.09 -1.50
CA ALA A 115 -1.44 -4.18 -0.53
C ALA A 115 -1.22 -5.52 -1.24
N SER A 116 -1.91 -5.74 -2.37
CA SER A 116 -1.67 -6.88 -3.25
C SER A 116 -0.22 -6.95 -3.74
N TYR A 117 0.31 -5.85 -4.25
CA TYR A 117 1.71 -5.74 -4.67
C TYR A 117 2.68 -6.03 -3.52
N THR A 118 2.44 -5.41 -2.36
CA THR A 118 3.30 -5.59 -1.17
C THR A 118 3.29 -7.04 -0.70
N MET A 119 2.14 -7.71 -0.68
CA MET A 119 2.05 -9.13 -0.34
C MET A 119 2.87 -10.01 -1.31
N ALA A 120 2.83 -9.70 -2.61
CA ALA A 120 3.62 -10.42 -3.60
C ALA A 120 5.13 -10.24 -3.34
N VAL A 121 5.56 -9.00 -3.04
CA VAL A 121 6.95 -8.70 -2.66
C VAL A 121 7.35 -9.44 -1.39
N ILE A 122 6.53 -9.42 -0.34
CA ILE A 122 6.78 -10.14 0.92
C ILE A 122 6.96 -11.63 0.69
N TRP A 123 6.08 -12.27 -0.08
CA TRP A 123 6.20 -13.70 -0.38
C TRP A 123 7.47 -14.05 -1.15
N LEU A 124 7.95 -13.16 -2.01
CA LEU A 124 9.24 -13.32 -2.67
C LEU A 124 10.41 -13.17 -1.68
N PHE A 125 10.29 -12.30 -0.67
CA PHE A 125 11.25 -12.11 0.41
C PHE A 125 11.23 -13.16 1.52
N GLU A 126 10.18 -13.95 1.68
CA GLU A 126 10.15 -15.05 2.66
C GLU A 126 11.02 -16.24 2.21
N GLY A 127 11.28 -16.38 0.90
CA GLY A 127 12.27 -17.31 0.35
C GLY A 127 11.87 -18.79 0.29
N GLY A 128 10.81 -19.21 0.99
CA GLY A 128 10.29 -20.57 0.90
C GLY A 128 9.67 -20.85 -0.49
N GLU A 129 9.94 -22.01 -1.08
CA GLU A 129 9.54 -22.35 -2.46
C GLU A 129 8.04 -22.10 -2.73
N SER A 130 7.18 -22.49 -1.78
CA SER A 130 5.72 -22.26 -1.87
C SER A 130 5.35 -20.76 -1.83
N SER A 131 5.95 -19.98 -0.92
CA SER A 131 5.73 -18.52 -0.87
C SER A 131 6.26 -17.85 -2.13
N LYS A 132 7.48 -18.19 -2.56
CA LYS A 132 8.10 -17.64 -3.76
C LYS A 132 7.25 -17.88 -5.00
N GLN A 133 6.72 -19.09 -5.19
CA GLN A 133 5.84 -19.41 -6.31
C GLN A 133 4.52 -18.61 -6.26
N LYS A 134 3.96 -18.38 -5.07
CA LYS A 134 2.78 -17.50 -4.89
C LYS A 134 3.09 -16.06 -5.26
N GLY A 135 4.21 -15.52 -4.75
CA GLY A 135 4.68 -14.17 -5.05
C GLY A 135 4.90 -13.95 -6.54
N LEU A 136 5.59 -14.88 -7.20
CA LEU A 136 5.85 -14.84 -8.64
C LEU A 136 4.54 -14.86 -9.44
N LYS A 137 3.65 -15.82 -9.15
CA LYS A 137 2.35 -15.92 -9.85
C LYS A 137 1.50 -14.68 -9.66
N MET A 138 1.50 -14.09 -8.46
CA MET A 138 0.73 -12.89 -8.17
C MET A 138 1.28 -11.68 -8.92
N LEU A 139 2.59 -11.45 -8.82
CA LEU A 139 3.24 -10.29 -9.42
C LEU A 139 3.24 -10.37 -10.96
N SER A 140 3.51 -11.54 -11.55
CA SER A 140 3.42 -11.71 -13.00
C SER A 140 1.99 -11.62 -13.52
N GLY A 141 1.02 -12.09 -12.73
CA GLY A 141 -0.41 -11.90 -12.99
C GLY A 141 -0.81 -10.42 -13.11
N MET A 142 -0.13 -9.54 -12.38
CA MET A 142 -0.32 -8.09 -12.42
C MET A 142 0.46 -7.41 -13.57
N GLN A 143 1.26 -8.13 -14.38
CA GLN A 143 2.12 -7.55 -15.43
C GLN A 143 1.67 -7.87 -16.86
N LYS A 144 0.50 -8.49 -17.02
CA LYS A 144 0.03 -9.03 -18.31
C LYS A 144 -0.32 -7.99 -19.38
N SER A 145 -0.55 -6.73 -18.99
CA SER A 145 -0.83 -5.65 -19.94
C SER A 145 -0.09 -4.35 -19.60
N ARG A 146 0.08 -3.47 -20.59
CA ARG A 146 0.72 -2.15 -20.42
C ARG A 146 0.07 -1.31 -19.32
N ILE A 147 -1.27 -1.37 -19.21
CA ILE A 147 -2.03 -0.67 -18.16
C ILE A 147 -1.66 -1.21 -16.77
N GLN A 148 -1.57 -2.53 -16.62
CA GLN A 148 -1.22 -3.13 -15.34
C GLN A 148 0.26 -2.90 -14.96
N LYS A 149 1.17 -2.89 -15.95
CA LYS A 149 2.58 -2.48 -15.75
C LYS A 149 2.68 -1.06 -15.16
N ARG A 150 1.87 -0.11 -15.66
CA ARG A 150 1.81 1.25 -15.09
C ARG A 150 1.29 1.25 -13.65
N ARG A 151 0.27 0.43 -13.34
CA ARG A 151 -0.25 0.30 -11.96
C ARG A 151 0.80 -0.25 -11.01
N ILE A 152 1.59 -1.23 -11.43
CA ILE A 152 2.70 -1.77 -10.63
C ILE A 152 3.75 -0.71 -10.35
N LYS A 153 4.11 0.09 -11.35
CA LYS A 153 5.03 1.21 -11.14
C LYS A 153 4.53 2.14 -10.01
N ASN A 154 3.26 2.51 -10.03
CA ASN A 154 2.67 3.33 -8.96
C ASN A 154 2.67 2.59 -7.60
N CYS A 155 2.37 1.30 -7.58
CA CYS A 155 2.40 0.50 -6.34
C CYS A 155 3.81 0.42 -5.76
N ARG A 156 4.82 0.23 -6.62
CA ARG A 156 6.22 0.26 -6.24
C ARG A 156 6.60 1.60 -5.65
N GLU A 157 6.32 2.70 -6.35
CA GLU A 157 6.63 4.06 -5.87
C GLU A 157 5.96 4.34 -4.52
N ARG A 158 4.70 3.89 -4.34
CA ARG A 158 3.99 4.02 -3.07
C ARG A 158 4.66 3.22 -1.95
N LEU A 159 5.02 1.96 -2.20
CA LEU A 159 5.73 1.13 -1.21
C LEU A 159 7.11 1.72 -0.87
N GLU A 160 7.89 2.09 -1.89
CA GLU A 160 9.19 2.74 -1.73
C GLU A 160 9.07 4.01 -0.88
N SER A 161 8.06 4.85 -1.14
CA SER A 161 7.80 6.08 -0.38
C SER A 161 7.49 5.84 1.10
N ILE A 162 6.99 4.66 1.47
CA ILE A 162 6.77 4.31 2.89
C ILE A 162 8.06 3.76 3.47
N VAL A 163 8.65 2.77 2.80
CA VAL A 163 9.86 2.08 3.25
C VAL A 163 11.00 3.06 3.48
N VAL A 164 11.12 4.07 2.62
CA VAL A 164 12.14 5.13 2.69
C VAL A 164 11.98 6.06 3.90
N ASN A 165 10.77 6.16 4.46
CA ASN A 165 10.42 7.08 5.55
C ASN A 165 10.23 6.36 6.90
N ILE A 166 10.58 5.08 7.01
CA ILE A 166 10.51 4.32 8.27
C ILE A 166 11.86 3.72 8.63
N LEU A 167 12.06 3.45 9.92
CA LEU A 167 13.15 2.61 10.40
C LEU A 167 12.83 1.15 10.07
N VAL A 168 13.58 0.58 9.13
CA VAL A 168 13.47 -0.83 8.72
C VAL A 168 14.30 -1.69 9.66
N ASP A 169 13.67 -2.64 10.34
CA ASP A 169 14.30 -3.51 11.36
C ASP A 169 13.88 -4.99 11.23
N ASN A 170 13.11 -5.35 10.20
CA ASN A 170 12.75 -6.75 9.99
C ASN A 170 13.96 -7.58 9.53
N ALA A 171 14.52 -8.38 10.42
CA ALA A 171 15.67 -9.23 10.14
C ALA A 171 15.47 -10.18 8.94
N SER A 172 14.24 -10.65 8.70
CA SER A 172 13.92 -11.55 7.59
C SER A 172 14.14 -10.86 6.24
N ILE A 173 13.82 -9.56 6.12
CA ILE A 173 13.99 -8.83 4.86
C ILE A 173 15.42 -8.33 4.68
N LEU A 174 16.11 -7.99 5.78
CA LEU A 174 17.47 -7.48 5.77
C LEU A 174 18.50 -8.56 5.41
N LYS A 175 18.27 -9.81 5.82
CA LYS A 175 19.19 -10.93 5.58
C LYS A 175 18.99 -11.59 4.22
N GLN A 176 17.81 -11.48 3.62
CA GLN A 176 17.47 -12.22 2.42
C GLN A 176 17.80 -11.48 1.12
N GLN A 177 18.33 -12.22 0.15
CA GLN A 177 18.54 -11.76 -1.22
C GLN A 177 17.87 -12.74 -2.20
N PRO A 178 16.52 -12.78 -2.25
CA PRO A 178 15.84 -13.72 -3.13
C PRO A 178 16.16 -13.47 -4.60
N THR A 179 16.36 -14.52 -5.37
CA THR A 179 16.44 -14.44 -6.83
C THR A 179 15.36 -15.32 -7.42
N CYS A 180 14.51 -14.73 -8.24
CA CYS A 180 13.41 -15.42 -8.90
C CYS A 180 13.93 -16.17 -10.11
N CYS A 181 14.72 -15.52 -10.97
CA CYS A 181 15.25 -16.13 -12.19
C CYS A 181 16.59 -16.82 -11.93
N VAL A 182 16.58 -18.16 -11.95
CA VAL A 182 17.82 -18.98 -11.83
C VAL A 182 18.54 -19.18 -13.16
N MET A 183 17.88 -18.88 -14.29
CA MET A 183 18.40 -19.13 -15.64
C MET A 183 19.44 -18.10 -16.10
N GLY A 184 19.71 -17.06 -15.30
CA GLY A 184 20.77 -16.08 -15.59
C GLY A 184 20.59 -15.31 -16.90
N HIS A 185 19.33 -15.09 -17.33
CA HIS A 185 19.04 -14.36 -18.56
C HIS A 185 19.75 -12.99 -18.56
N GLN A 186 20.69 -12.78 -19.49
CA GLN A 186 21.40 -11.53 -19.61
C GLN A 186 20.47 -10.45 -20.17
N ARG A 187 20.30 -9.36 -19.42
CA ARG A 187 19.64 -8.15 -19.93
C ARG A 187 20.44 -7.59 -21.11
N LYS A 188 19.81 -7.42 -22.26
CA LYS A 188 20.29 -6.43 -23.24
C LYS A 188 20.07 -5.05 -22.64
N LYS A 189 21.14 -4.30 -22.35
CA LYS A 189 21.04 -2.87 -22.03
C LYS A 189 20.31 -2.19 -23.19
N ARG A 190 19.26 -1.42 -22.91
CA ARG A 190 18.62 -0.55 -23.91
C ARG A 190 19.72 0.29 -24.58
N ARG A 191 20.03 0.01 -25.86
CA ARG A 191 20.88 0.88 -26.66
C ARG A 191 20.00 2.03 -27.11
N PHE A 192 20.25 3.23 -26.58
CA PHE A 192 19.68 4.44 -27.15
C PHE A 192 20.39 4.71 -28.48
N TYR A 193 19.73 4.39 -29.59
CA TYR A 193 20.15 4.84 -30.92
C TYR A 193 19.20 5.98 -31.31
N TRP A 194 19.74 7.20 -31.39
CA TRP A 194 19.18 8.39 -32.05
C TRP A 194 17.68 8.69 -31.89
N GLY A 195 17.26 9.05 -30.66
CA GLY A 195 16.13 9.97 -30.44
C GLY A 195 14.71 9.53 -30.88
N GLU A 196 14.55 8.36 -31.49
CA GLU A 196 13.25 7.79 -31.82
C GLU A 196 12.90 6.69 -30.80
N GLU A 197 11.75 6.85 -30.13
CA GLU A 197 11.15 5.76 -29.34
C GLU A 197 10.67 4.68 -30.31
N ILE A 198 11.58 3.80 -30.73
CA ILE A 198 11.17 2.55 -31.36
C ILE A 198 10.50 1.73 -30.25
N ASP A 199 9.18 1.55 -30.37
CA ASP A 199 8.38 0.59 -29.59
C ASP A 199 8.89 -0.84 -29.89
N GLU A 200 10.05 -1.21 -29.33
CA GLU A 200 10.43 -2.61 -29.14
C GLU A 200 9.66 -3.15 -27.93
N ASP A 201 8.34 -3.25 -28.12
CA ASP A 201 7.44 -4.10 -27.35
C ASP A 201 7.74 -5.55 -27.71
N ASP A 202 8.82 -6.09 -27.15
CA ASP A 202 9.06 -7.54 -26.94
C ASP A 202 10.45 -7.77 -26.32
N ASN A 203 10.77 -7.04 -25.26
CA ASN A 203 11.74 -7.59 -24.32
C ASN A 203 11.03 -8.74 -23.62
N ILE A 204 11.14 -9.96 -24.18
CA ILE A 204 10.71 -11.23 -23.59
C ILE A 204 11.57 -11.47 -22.34
N ALA A 205 11.38 -10.61 -21.35
CA ALA A 205 11.89 -10.81 -20.01
C ALA A 205 10.98 -11.85 -19.39
N CYS A 206 11.58 -12.94 -18.92
CA CYS A 206 10.85 -13.95 -18.19
C CYS A 206 10.11 -13.32 -16.99
N ASP A 207 8.93 -13.83 -16.61
CA ASP A 207 8.18 -13.34 -15.43
C ASP A 207 9.05 -13.28 -14.17
N ALA A 208 9.98 -14.23 -14.01
CA ALA A 208 10.92 -14.22 -12.90
C ALA A 208 11.91 -13.04 -12.97
N CYS A 209 12.34 -12.67 -14.16
CA CYS A 209 13.29 -11.59 -14.44
C CYS A 209 12.68 -10.22 -14.10
N THR A 210 11.38 -10.04 -14.38
CA THR A 210 10.64 -8.83 -14.01
C THR A 210 10.37 -8.77 -12.51
N CYS A 211 10.07 -9.90 -11.87
CA CYS A 211 10.01 -9.97 -10.41
C CYS A 211 11.35 -9.58 -9.76
N ASP A 212 12.48 -9.99 -10.34
CA ASP A 212 13.81 -9.60 -9.86
C ASP A 212 14.08 -8.08 -10.01
N GLU A 213 13.45 -7.39 -10.97
CA GLU A 213 13.51 -5.92 -11.08
C GLU A 213 12.81 -5.25 -9.89
N GLU A 214 11.59 -5.70 -9.61
CA GLU A 214 10.80 -5.19 -8.48
C GLU A 214 11.55 -5.41 -7.16
N LEU A 215 12.09 -6.62 -6.95
CA LEU A 215 12.90 -6.92 -5.77
C LEU A 215 14.16 -6.05 -5.68
N THR A 216 14.82 -5.79 -6.80
CA THR A 216 16.01 -4.93 -6.84
C THR A 216 15.68 -3.51 -6.43
N ALA A 217 14.55 -2.97 -6.90
CA ALA A 217 14.10 -1.62 -6.57
C ALA A 217 13.77 -1.50 -5.07
N ILE A 218 12.97 -2.42 -4.53
CA ILE A 218 12.61 -2.44 -3.10
C ILE A 218 13.86 -2.62 -2.21
N ARG A 219 14.83 -3.46 -2.60
CA ARG A 219 16.11 -3.58 -1.87
C ARG A 219 16.88 -2.26 -1.82
N LYS A 220 16.89 -1.50 -2.92
CA LYS A 220 17.56 -0.19 -2.93
C LYS A 220 16.89 0.77 -1.95
N ALA A 221 15.55 0.79 -1.91
CA ALA A 221 14.81 1.59 -0.93
C ALA A 221 15.13 1.19 0.52
N ILE A 222 15.15 -0.12 0.82
CA ILE A 222 15.53 -0.65 2.14
C ILE A 222 16.97 -0.27 2.53
N ARG A 223 17.92 -0.37 1.59
CA ARG A 223 19.33 -0.02 1.86
C ARG A 223 19.53 1.47 2.08
N TRP A 224 18.76 2.31 1.37
CA TRP A 224 18.87 3.75 1.52
C TRP A 224 18.51 4.19 2.93
N THR A 225 17.48 3.60 3.54
CA THR A 225 17.15 3.90 4.95
C THR A 225 18.24 3.43 5.89
N THR A 226 18.68 2.17 5.81
CA THR A 226 19.68 1.64 6.73
C THR A 226 21.03 2.37 6.65
N THR A 227 21.40 2.87 5.48
CA THR A 227 22.63 3.66 5.29
C THR A 227 22.48 5.13 5.69
N ALA A 228 21.33 5.76 5.45
CA ALA A 228 21.05 7.12 5.91
C ALA A 228 21.05 7.20 7.45
N TYR A 229 20.37 6.26 8.13
CA TYR A 229 20.39 6.18 9.60
C TYR A 229 21.78 5.93 10.19
N ALA A 230 22.67 5.23 9.46
CA ALA A 230 24.05 4.99 9.88
C ALA A 230 25.01 6.15 9.60
N ALA A 231 24.61 7.15 8.81
CA ALA A 231 25.41 8.35 8.54
C ALA A 231 25.04 9.52 9.48
N GLU A 232 23.89 9.45 10.15
CA GLU A 232 23.37 10.45 11.07
C GLU A 232 23.64 10.14 12.57
N ASN A 233 24.24 8.97 12.87
CA ASN A 233 24.65 8.53 14.22
C ASN A 233 26.11 8.05 14.22
#